data_AF-A0A444ZYP4-F1
#
_entry.id   AF-A0A444ZYP4-F1
#
_cell.length_a   1.000
_cell.length_b   1.000
_cell.length_c   1.000
_cell.angle_alpha   90.00
_cell.angle_beta   90.00
_cell.angle_gamma   90.00
#
_symmetry.space_group_name_H-M   'P 1'
#
loop_
_entity.id
_entity.type
_entity.pdbx_description
1 polymer ?
#
loop_
_entity_poly.entity_id
_entity_poly.type
_entity_poly.pdbx_seq_one_letter_code
_entity_poly.pdbx_strand_id
1 'polypeptide(L)'
;MCESFQIDIGVLQKSPATVVTRQDVWSIGQPTQRCVFCGANMWMHERLAKRGANNTILFAICCMSGKVTLPLLPVPPPLLGTLLDGDDERALHHQKHIRAFNGMFSFTSMAGKI
;
A
#
# COMPACT_ATOMS: atom_id res chain seq x y z
N MET A 1 -18.65 29.06 6.57
CA MET A 1 -18.43 28.56 5.21
C MET A 1 -18.20 27.07 5.35
N CYS A 2 -19.23 26.22 5.44
CA CYS A 2 -20.00 25.65 4.31
C CYS A 2 -19.04 25.28 3.16
N GLU A 3 -18.87 24.01 2.79
CA GLU A 3 -19.96 23.08 2.45
C GLU A 3 -19.80 21.65 3.01
N SER A 4 -20.97 21.09 3.32
CA SER A 4 -21.24 19.70 3.61
C SER A 4 -21.09 18.85 2.34
N PHE A 5 -20.30 17.78 2.38
CA PHE A 5 -20.45 16.67 1.43
C PHE A 5 -21.03 15.46 2.15
N GLN A 6 -22.36 15.40 2.08
CA GLN A 6 -23.16 14.22 2.36
C GLN A 6 -22.86 13.18 1.26
N ILE A 7 -22.54 11.94 1.61
CA ILE A 7 -22.77 10.80 0.70
C ILE A 7 -23.48 9.70 1.50
N ASP A 8 -24.77 9.57 1.21
CA ASP A 8 -25.66 8.57 1.78
C ASP A 8 -25.35 7.14 1.30
N ILE A 9 -25.70 6.22 2.20
CA ILE A 9 -25.54 4.78 2.18
C ILE A 9 -26.41 4.12 1.09
N GLY A 10 -25.81 3.19 0.33
CA GLY A 10 -26.53 2.22 -0.51
C GLY A 10 -25.92 0.82 -0.36
N VAL A 11 -26.62 -0.05 0.36
CA VAL A 11 -26.25 -1.43 0.68
C VAL A 11 -26.80 -2.41 -0.39
N LEU A 12 -25.99 -3.42 -0.73
CA LEU A 12 -26.27 -4.71 -1.41
C LEU A 12 -26.78 -4.70 -2.87
N GLN A 13 -25.99 -5.27 -3.78
CA GLN A 13 -26.41 -6.46 -4.53
C GLN A 13 -25.20 -7.39 -4.79
N LYS A 14 -25.40 -8.67 -4.46
CA LYS A 14 -24.47 -9.80 -4.52
C LYS A 14 -24.69 -10.50 -5.87
N SER A 15 -23.69 -10.59 -6.76
CA SER A 15 -23.70 -11.49 -7.94
C SER A 15 -22.35 -11.53 -8.70
N PRO A 16 -22.10 -12.59 -9.48
CA PRO A 16 -20.78 -13.24 -9.58
C PRO A 16 -19.84 -12.56 -10.58
N ALA A 17 -18.54 -12.78 -10.34
CA ALA A 17 -17.39 -12.58 -11.24
C ALA A 17 -17.66 -11.70 -12.48
N THR A 18 -17.95 -10.42 -12.26
CA THR A 18 -17.95 -9.41 -13.31
C THR A 18 -16.79 -8.48 -13.01
N VAL A 19 -15.78 -8.51 -13.90
CA VAL A 19 -14.66 -7.57 -13.90
C VAL A 19 -15.25 -6.19 -14.14
N VAL A 20 -15.54 -5.46 -13.05
CA VAL A 20 -15.93 -4.06 -13.11
C VAL A 20 -14.68 -3.29 -13.52
N THR A 21 -14.55 -2.95 -14.80
CA THR A 21 -13.58 -1.96 -15.26
C THR A 21 -14.07 -0.58 -14.79
N ARG A 22 -13.75 -0.22 -13.55
CA ARG A 22 -13.80 1.17 -13.10
C ARG A 22 -12.70 1.91 -13.88
N GLN A 23 -13.08 2.63 -14.92
CA GLN A 23 -12.15 3.29 -15.86
C GLN A 23 -11.31 4.45 -15.25
N ASP A 24 -11.38 4.66 -13.94
CA ASP A 24 -10.68 5.75 -13.25
C ASP A 24 -9.56 5.30 -12.30
N VAL A 25 -9.21 4.01 -12.27
CA VAL A 25 -8.10 3.53 -11.41
C VAL A 25 -6.78 3.61 -12.18
N TRP A 26 -6.01 4.66 -11.93
CA TRP A 26 -4.62 4.75 -12.38
C TRP A 26 -3.79 3.63 -11.73
N SER A 27 -3.14 2.80 -12.55
CA SER A 27 -2.29 1.70 -12.11
C SER A 27 -0.95 1.74 -12.83
N ILE A 28 0.15 1.76 -12.05
CA ILE A 28 1.53 1.69 -12.55
C ILE A 28 2.02 0.25 -12.79
N GLY A 29 1.12 -0.74 -12.67
CA GLY A 29 1.44 -2.16 -12.79
C GLY A 29 2.02 -2.76 -11.50
N GLN A 30 2.57 -3.97 -11.60
CA GLN A 30 3.21 -4.68 -10.49
C GLN A 30 4.70 -4.28 -10.33
N PRO A 31 5.25 -4.36 -9.12
CA PRO A 31 6.68 -4.15 -8.89
C PRO A 31 7.48 -5.37 -9.35
N THR A 32 7.99 -5.33 -10.58
CA THR A 32 8.71 -6.45 -11.21
C THR A 32 10.22 -6.39 -11.03
N GLN A 33 10.77 -5.27 -10.57
CA GLN A 33 12.22 -5.08 -10.49
C GLN A 33 12.74 -5.43 -9.11
N ARG A 34 13.85 -6.14 -9.05
CA ARG A 34 14.49 -6.47 -7.78
C ARG A 34 15.67 -5.56 -7.50
N CYS A 35 15.71 -4.94 -6.33
CA CYS A 35 16.85 -4.18 -5.89
C CYS A 35 18.07 -5.10 -5.71
N VAL A 36 19.21 -4.74 -6.32
CA VAL A 36 20.44 -5.55 -6.26
C VAL A 36 21.09 -5.61 -4.87
N PHE A 37 20.78 -4.65 -3.98
CA PHE A 37 21.39 -4.58 -2.65
C PHE A 37 20.56 -5.27 -1.57
N CYS A 38 19.25 -4.96 -1.49
CA CYS A 38 18.38 -5.48 -0.43
C CYS A 38 17.37 -6.54 -0.92
N GLY A 39 17.28 -6.80 -2.23
CA GLY A 39 16.37 -7.78 -2.77
C GLY A 39 14.89 -7.39 -2.78
N ALA A 40 14.54 -6.16 -2.38
CA ALA A 40 13.16 -5.65 -2.40
C ALA A 40 12.61 -5.53 -3.83
N ASN A 41 11.30 -5.78 -4.01
CA ASN A 41 10.60 -5.58 -5.28
C ASN A 41 10.19 -4.10 -5.42
N MET A 42 10.50 -3.52 -6.57
CA MET A 42 10.37 -2.11 -6.89
C MET A 42 9.67 -1.93 -8.24
N TRP A 43 9.02 -0.79 -8.43
CA TRP A 43 8.49 -0.43 -9.74
C TRP A 43 9.57 0.14 -10.64
N MET A 44 9.49 -0.12 -11.95
CA MET A 44 10.42 0.47 -12.93
C MET A 44 10.44 2.01 -12.89
N HIS A 45 9.30 2.63 -12.56
CA HIS A 45 9.18 4.09 -12.50
C HIS A 45 9.85 4.71 -11.27
N GLU A 46 10.19 3.91 -10.25
CA GLU A 46 10.88 4.36 -9.03
C GLU A 46 12.40 4.32 -9.15
N ARG A 47 12.93 3.88 -10.30
CA ARG A 47 14.37 3.81 -10.52
C ARG A 47 14.98 5.20 -10.46
N LEU A 48 16.23 5.25 -10.03
CA LEU A 48 17.04 6.45 -10.19
C LEU A 48 17.31 6.74 -11.67
N ALA A 49 17.41 8.03 -11.99
CA ALA A 49 17.88 8.47 -13.31
C ALA A 49 19.34 8.05 -13.52
N LYS A 50 20.16 8.17 -12.48
CA LYS A 50 21.54 7.67 -12.45
C LYS A 50 21.56 6.15 -12.41
N ARG A 51 22.42 5.56 -13.23
CA ARG A 51 22.66 4.13 -13.28
C ARG A 51 23.96 3.76 -12.55
N GLY A 52 24.03 2.52 -12.06
CA GLY A 52 25.21 1.96 -11.43
C GLY A 52 26.24 1.50 -12.45
N ALA A 53 27.31 0.85 -11.97
CA ALA A 53 28.24 0.14 -12.82
C ALA A 53 27.48 -0.87 -13.70
N ASN A 54 27.97 -1.08 -14.93
CA ASN A 54 27.38 -2.00 -15.90
C ASN A 54 25.90 -1.73 -16.18
N ASN A 55 25.49 -0.46 -16.21
CA ASN A 55 24.13 -0.05 -16.54
C ASN A 55 23.06 -0.54 -15.54
N THR A 56 23.47 -0.88 -14.32
CA THR A 56 22.59 -1.47 -13.29
C THR A 56 21.53 -0.47 -12.83
N ILE A 57 20.29 -0.94 -12.69
CA ILE A 57 19.16 -0.14 -12.19
C ILE A 57 19.33 0.05 -10.68
N LEU A 58 19.30 1.30 -10.23
CA LEU A 58 19.43 1.66 -8.82
C LEU A 58 18.11 2.22 -8.28
N PHE A 59 17.88 2.02 -6.99
CA PHE A 59 16.70 2.51 -6.27
C PHE A 59 17.15 3.24 -5.00
N ALA A 60 16.49 4.36 -4.68
CA ALA A 60 16.73 5.09 -3.44
C ALA A 60 15.70 4.77 -2.36
N ILE A 61 14.46 4.43 -2.74
CA ILE A 61 13.33 4.31 -1.80
C ILE A 61 13.50 3.16 -0.81
N CYS A 62 14.06 2.01 -1.24
CA CYS A 62 14.20 0.84 -0.38
C CYS A 62 15.39 0.93 0.58
N CYS A 63 16.62 0.86 0.06
CA CYS A 63 17.86 0.77 0.85
C CYS A 63 18.81 1.95 0.61
N MET A 64 18.28 3.04 0.05
CA MET A 64 19.06 4.24 -0.26
C MET A 64 20.29 3.93 -1.13
N SER A 65 20.09 3.06 -2.14
CA SER A 65 21.11 2.54 -3.04
C SER A 65 22.25 1.80 -2.33
N GLY A 66 21.90 0.96 -1.35
CA GLY A 66 22.84 0.11 -0.60
C GLY A 66 23.53 0.83 0.56
N LYS A 67 23.14 2.08 0.87
CA LYS A 67 23.71 2.82 2.00
C LYS A 67 23.20 2.33 3.36
N VAL A 68 22.01 1.75 3.40
CA VAL A 68 21.41 1.21 4.63
C VAL A 68 21.04 -0.25 4.46
N THR A 69 21.27 -1.04 5.51
CA THR A 69 20.81 -2.43 5.58
C THR A 69 19.44 -2.45 6.22
N LEU A 70 18.43 -2.91 5.49
CA LEU A 70 17.07 -3.05 6.01
C LEU A 70 16.97 -4.39 6.76
N PRO A 71 16.47 -4.41 8.01
CA PRO A 71 16.14 -5.65 8.67
C PRO A 71 14.97 -6.33 7.94
N LEU A 72 14.89 -7.66 8.06
CA LEU A 72 13.72 -8.41 7.60
C LEU A 72 12.49 -7.96 8.38
N LEU A 73 11.34 -7.92 7.69
CA LEU A 73 10.08 -7.55 8.33
C LEU A 73 9.75 -8.56 9.45
N PRO A 74 9.38 -8.09 10.65
CA PRO A 74 8.92 -8.97 11.70
C PRO A 74 7.62 -9.65 11.29
N VAL A 75 7.36 -10.82 11.86
CA VAL A 75 6.09 -11.52 11.67
C VAL A 75 4.96 -10.63 12.23
N PRO A 76 3.88 -10.39 11.46
CA PRO A 76 2.78 -9.57 11.94
C PRO A 76 2.11 -10.24 13.15
N PRO A 77 1.55 -9.45 14.09
CA PRO A 77 0.67 -9.97 15.12
C PRO A 77 -0.43 -10.89 14.55
N PRO A 78 -0.84 -11.96 15.24
CA PRO A 78 -1.76 -12.97 14.68
C PRO A 78 -3.04 -12.37 14.10
N LEU A 79 -3.63 -11.39 14.78
CA LEU A 79 -4.82 -10.69 14.29
C LEU A 79 -4.56 -10.01 12.94
N LEU A 80 -3.45 -9.29 12.78
CA LEU A 80 -3.13 -8.62 11.53
C LEU A 80 -2.87 -9.63 10.41
N GLY A 81 -2.18 -10.73 10.68
CA GLY A 81 -2.03 -11.82 9.70
C GLY A 81 -3.38 -12.36 9.22
N THR A 82 -4.29 -12.68 10.16
CA THR A 82 -5.65 -13.16 9.79
C THR A 82 -6.46 -12.14 9.01
N LEU A 83 -6.28 -10.84 9.27
CA LEU A 83 -7.03 -9.78 8.57
C LEU A 83 -6.44 -9.44 7.19
N LEU A 84 -5.16 -9.71 6.96
CA LEU A 84 -4.48 -9.43 5.69
C LEU A 84 -4.54 -10.60 4.72
N ASP A 85 -4.38 -11.82 5.23
CA ASP A 85 -4.26 -13.04 4.40
C ASP A 85 -5.45 -14.02 4.56
N GLY A 86 -6.38 -13.74 5.47
CA GLY A 86 -7.55 -14.60 5.70
C GLY A 86 -8.70 -14.38 4.71
N ASP A 87 -9.57 -15.39 4.62
CA ASP A 87 -10.75 -15.41 3.74
C ASP A 87 -12.09 -15.24 4.48
N ASP A 88 -12.04 -15.04 5.81
CA ASP A 88 -13.23 -14.81 6.63
C ASP A 88 -13.89 -13.47 6.29
N GLU A 89 -15.20 -13.33 6.58
CA GLU A 89 -15.96 -12.09 6.34
C GLU A 89 -15.28 -10.85 6.93
N ARG A 90 -14.70 -11.01 8.13
CA ARG A 90 -13.96 -9.93 8.82
C ARG A 90 -12.68 -9.54 8.07
N ALA A 91 -11.96 -10.51 7.53
CA ALA A 91 -10.73 -10.27 6.78
C ALA A 91 -11.05 -9.58 5.45
N LEU A 92 -12.06 -10.06 4.72
CA LEU A 92 -12.55 -9.42 3.49
C LEU A 92 -13.03 -7.98 3.73
N HIS A 93 -13.77 -7.76 4.82
CA HIS A 93 -14.18 -6.41 5.22
C HIS A 93 -12.98 -5.51 5.51
N HIS A 94 -11.97 -6.02 6.22
CA HIS A 94 -10.75 -5.28 6.51
C HIS A 94 -9.95 -4.95 5.24
N GLN A 95 -9.67 -5.93 4.38
CA GLN A 95 -8.93 -5.74 3.13
C GLN A 95 -9.63 -4.72 2.21
N LYS A 96 -10.96 -4.78 2.10
CA LYS A 96 -11.74 -3.83 1.29
C LYS A 96 -11.64 -2.38 1.81
N HIS A 97 -11.51 -2.20 3.12
CA HIS A 97 -11.52 -0.88 3.77
C HIS A 97 -10.17 -0.51 4.40
N ILE A 98 -9.07 -1.18 4.04
CA ILE A 98 -7.75 -1.01 4.68
C ILE A 98 -7.27 0.45 4.65
N ARG A 99 -7.57 1.19 3.58
CA ARG A 99 -7.26 2.63 3.48
C ARG A 99 -8.01 3.47 4.51
N ALA A 100 -9.28 3.15 4.76
CA ALA A 100 -10.08 3.85 5.77
C ALA A 100 -9.57 3.54 7.18
N PHE A 101 -9.26 2.26 7.46
CA PHE A 101 -8.67 1.86 8.74
C PHE A 101 -7.31 2.54 9.00
N ASN A 102 -6.41 2.51 8.01
CA ASN A 102 -5.10 3.17 8.13
C ASN A 102 -5.25 4.70 8.26
N GLY A 103 -6.21 5.31 7.56
CA GLY A 103 -6.44 6.75 7.59
C GLY A 103 -7.15 7.26 8.85
N MET A 104 -7.93 6.43 9.52
CA MET A 104 -8.72 6.80 10.70
C MET A 104 -7.87 7.32 11.87
N PHE A 105 -6.62 6.84 11.97
CA PHE A 105 -5.66 7.24 13.01
C PHE A 105 -4.52 8.12 12.49
N SER A 106 -4.50 8.47 11.20
CA SER A 106 -3.40 9.26 10.60
C SER A 106 -3.36 10.73 11.08
N PHE A 107 -4.44 11.24 11.69
CA PHE A 107 -4.53 12.63 12.19
C PHE A 107 -4.54 12.75 13.71
N THR A 108 -4.21 11.70 14.47
CA THR A 108 -4.11 11.79 15.94
C THR A 108 -2.80 12.45 16.36
N SER A 109 -2.59 13.71 15.95
CA SER A 109 -1.59 14.62 16.50
C SER A 109 -2.06 16.07 16.33
N MET A 110 -3.14 16.42 17.02
CA MET A 110 -3.44 17.80 17.44
C MET A 110 -4.00 17.79 18.88
N ALA A 111 -3.20 17.30 19.82
CA ALA A 111 -3.40 17.49 21.26
C ALA A 111 -2.04 17.19 21.92
N GLY A 112 -1.38 18.06 22.68
CA GLY A 112 -1.60 19.43 23.10
C GLY A 112 -0.43 19.68 24.06
N LYS A 113 0.42 20.68 23.80
CA LYS A 113 1.36 21.13 24.83
C LYS A 113 0.60 22.09 25.74
N ILE A 114 0.50 21.74 27.02
CA ILE A 114 0.49 22.74 28.10
C ILE A 114 1.91 23.21 28.34
#